data_AF-A0A1F8TNE2-F1
#
_entry.id   AF-A0A1F8TNE2-F1
#
_cell.length_a   1.000
_cell.length_b   1.000
_cell.length_c   1.000
_cell.angle_alpha   90.00
_cell.angle_beta   90.00
_cell.angle_gamma   90.00
#
_symmetry.space_group_name_H-M   'P 1'
#
loop_
_entity.id
_entity.type
_entity.pdbx_description
1 polymer ?
#
loop_
_entity_poly.entity_id
_entity_poly.type
_entity_poly.pdbx_seq_one_letter_code
_entity_poly.pdbx_strand_id
1 'polypeptide(L)'
;MRDLFGTIRTLAWVAFIAALYQELRKPPAERTWHGRVAGVIPYDFRVPSFERLRSAYWAPESETVFTDRVFGVGWAVNIPVAARKVSEAIRQYSEASRPMREEIARRMPQPSRAGQATGTGNGHGGARPD
;
A
#
# COMPACT_ATOMS: atom_id res chain seq x y z
N MET A 1 -10.79 13.40 0.23
CA MET A 1 -10.23 12.03 0.03
C MET A 1 -11.29 11.00 -0.36
N ARG A 2 -12.52 11.00 0.20
CA ARG A 2 -13.58 10.06 -0.21
C ARG A 2 -13.92 10.12 -1.71
N ASP A 3 -13.90 11.31 -2.29
CA ASP A 3 -14.26 11.50 -3.71
C ASP A 3 -13.26 10.82 -4.65
N LEU A 4 -11.96 10.84 -4.32
CA LEU A 4 -10.91 10.21 -5.13
C LEU A 4 -11.09 8.70 -5.21
N PHE A 5 -11.35 8.03 -4.09
CA PHE A 5 -11.63 6.59 -4.08
C PHE A 5 -12.91 6.27 -4.87
N GLY A 6 -13.92 7.14 -4.77
CA GLY A 6 -15.12 7.06 -5.59
C GLY A 6 -14.81 7.12 -7.08
N THR A 7 -14.02 8.11 -7.51
CA THR A 7 -13.61 8.27 -8.90
C THR A 7 -12.79 7.09 -9.41
N ILE A 8 -11.80 6.62 -8.65
CA ILE A 8 -10.98 5.45 -9.03
C ILE A 8 -11.86 4.22 -9.20
N ARG A 9 -12.80 3.99 -8.26
CA ARG A 9 -13.74 2.88 -8.34
C ARG A 9 -14.63 2.98 -9.57
N THR A 10 -15.15 4.17 -9.88
CA THR A 10 -15.96 4.39 -11.08
C THR A 10 -15.16 4.12 -12.36
N LEU A 11 -13.92 4.62 -12.44
CA LEU A 11 -13.03 4.34 -13.58
C LEU A 11 -12.75 2.84 -13.74
N ALA A 12 -12.55 2.11 -12.63
CA ALA A 12 -12.37 0.66 -12.66
C ALA A 12 -13.61 -0.05 -13.21
N TRP A 13 -14.82 0.34 -12.79
CA TRP A 13 -16.07 -0.20 -13.33
C TRP A 13 -16.26 0.13 -14.81
N VAL A 14 -15.94 1.35 -15.24
CA VAL A 14 -15.98 1.75 -16.64
C VAL A 14 -15.04 0.89 -17.49
N ALA A 15 -13.79 0.69 -17.03
CA ALA A 15 -12.84 -0.18 -17.72
C ALA A 15 -13.34 -1.63 -17.79
N PHE A 16 -13.94 -2.14 -16.71
CA PHE A 16 -14.52 -3.48 -16.68
C PHE A 16 -15.66 -3.64 -17.70
N ILE A 17 -16.63 -2.72 -17.69
CA ILE A 17 -17.75 -2.74 -18.63
C ILE A 17 -17.26 -2.57 -20.07
N ALA A 18 -16.28 -1.70 -20.31
CA ALA A 18 -15.68 -1.52 -21.63
C ALA A 18 -14.98 -2.78 -22.15
N ALA A 19 -14.30 -3.54 -21.28
CA ALA A 19 -13.70 -4.83 -21.64
C ALA A 19 -14.77 -5.87 -22.03
N LEU A 20 -15.84 -5.99 -21.23
CA LEU A 20 -16.96 -6.88 -21.55
C LEU A 20 -17.67 -6.47 -22.84
N TYR A 21 -17.91 -5.18 -23.04
CA TYR A 21 -18.56 -4.66 -24.25
C TYR A 21 -17.74 -4.97 -25.51
N GLN A 22 -16.40 -4.83 -25.45
CA GLN A 22 -15.50 -5.17 -26.55
C GLN A 22 -15.59 -6.66 -26.95
N GLU A 23 -15.69 -7.58 -25.98
CA GLU A 23 -15.81 -9.01 -26.26
C GLU A 23 -17.22 -9.40 -26.74
N LEU A 24 -18.26 -8.85 -26.11
CA LEU A 24 -19.64 -9.19 -26.48
C LEU A 24 -20.04 -8.67 -27.86
N ARG A 25 -19.41 -7.59 -28.33
CA ARG A 25 -19.62 -7.03 -29.68
C ARG A 25 -18.99 -7.89 -30.78
N LYS A 26 -18.04 -8.77 -30.46
CA LYS A 26 -17.48 -9.73 -31.41
C LYS A 26 -18.43 -10.92 -31.61
N PRO A 27 -18.50 -11.50 -32.83
CA PRO A 27 -19.14 -12.79 -33.04
C PRO A 27 -18.62 -13.84 -32.04
N PRO A 28 -19.44 -14.79 -31.57
CA PRO A 28 -19.02 -15.77 -30.57
C PRO A 28 -17.72 -16.50 -30.89
N ALA A 29 -17.47 -16.78 -32.17
CA ALA A 29 -16.26 -17.45 -32.65
C ALA A 29 -14.98 -16.59 -32.59
N GLU A 30 -15.12 -15.26 -32.52
CA GLU A 30 -14.00 -14.30 -32.50
C GLU A 30 -13.71 -13.77 -31.09
N ARG A 31 -14.47 -14.19 -30.08
CA ARG A 31 -14.27 -13.76 -28.68
C ARG A 31 -13.01 -14.37 -28.12
N THR A 32 -12.07 -13.52 -27.72
CA THR A 32 -10.80 -13.93 -27.13
C THR A 32 -10.86 -13.92 -25.61
N TRP A 33 -11.75 -13.12 -25.02
CA TRP A 33 -11.87 -12.94 -23.56
C TRP A 33 -10.60 -12.43 -22.88
N HIS A 34 -9.65 -11.91 -23.65
CA HIS A 34 -8.43 -11.25 -23.18
C HIS A 34 -8.01 -10.15 -24.17
N GLY A 35 -7.32 -9.13 -23.67
CA GLY A 35 -6.90 -7.98 -24.49
C GLY A 35 -6.51 -6.76 -23.65
N ARG A 36 -6.65 -5.57 -24.24
CA ARG A 36 -6.43 -4.29 -23.55
C ARG A 36 -7.55 -3.30 -23.86
N VAL A 37 -8.06 -2.62 -22.83
CA VAL A 37 -8.97 -1.48 -23.01
C VAL A 37 -8.16 -0.24 -23.35
N ALA A 38 -8.52 0.43 -24.44
CA ALA A 38 -7.84 1.62 -24.96
C ALA A 38 -6.32 1.44 -25.16
N GLY A 39 -5.85 0.20 -25.40
CA GLY A 39 -4.43 -0.13 -25.57
C GLY A 39 -3.59 -0.12 -24.29
N VAL A 40 -4.14 0.30 -23.16
CA VAL A 40 -3.39 0.54 -21.91
C VAL A 40 -3.76 -0.45 -20.81
N ILE A 41 -5.05 -0.69 -20.56
CA ILE A 41 -5.50 -1.45 -19.39
C ILE A 41 -5.67 -2.91 -19.78
N PRO A 42 -4.82 -3.85 -19.32
CA PRO A 42 -4.95 -5.25 -19.68
C PRO A 42 -6.18 -5.89 -19.05
N TYR A 43 -6.78 -6.85 -19.75
CA TYR A 43 -7.82 -7.71 -19.22
C TYR A 43 -7.64 -9.16 -19.67
N ASP A 44 -7.98 -10.09 -18.80
CA ASP A 44 -8.05 -11.53 -19.09
C ASP A 44 -9.17 -12.16 -18.26
N PHE A 45 -10.20 -12.71 -18.90
CA PHE A 45 -11.33 -13.36 -18.24
C PHE A 45 -11.27 -14.88 -18.32
N ARG A 46 -10.17 -15.45 -18.80
CA ARG A 46 -9.97 -16.89 -18.85
C ARG A 46 -9.57 -17.41 -17.47
N VAL A 47 -9.99 -18.61 -17.12
CA VAL A 47 -9.61 -19.22 -15.84
C VAL A 47 -8.08 -19.38 -15.78
N PRO A 48 -7.38 -18.70 -14.85
CA PRO A 48 -5.94 -18.80 -14.75
C PRO A 48 -5.53 -20.14 -14.13
N SER A 49 -4.38 -20.66 -14.53
CA SER A 49 -3.70 -21.72 -13.78
C SER A 49 -3.16 -21.16 -12.45
N PHE A 50 -3.11 -22.00 -11.41
CA PHE A 50 -2.50 -21.63 -10.13
C PHE A 50 -1.06 -21.13 -10.27
N GLU A 51 -0.27 -21.73 -11.16
CA GLU A 51 1.12 -21.34 -11.42
C GLU A 51 1.23 -19.90 -11.94
N ARG A 52 0.35 -19.52 -12.89
CA ARG A 52 0.25 -18.14 -13.38
C ARG A 52 -0.16 -17.14 -12.31
N LEU A 53 -1.04 -17.54 -11.38
CA LEU A 53 -1.41 -16.69 -10.27
C LEU A 53 -0.23 -16.47 -9.33
N ARG A 54 0.49 -17.54 -8.99
CA ARG A 54 1.70 -17.47 -8.17
C ARG A 54 2.76 -16.60 -8.83
N SER A 55 3.04 -16.76 -10.12
CA SER A 55 4.07 -15.99 -10.81
C SER A 55 3.71 -14.50 -10.97
N ALA A 56 2.43 -14.16 -11.15
CA ALA A 56 2.00 -12.77 -11.29
C ALA A 56 2.06 -12.00 -9.96
N TYR A 57 1.65 -12.63 -8.85
CA TYR A 57 1.52 -11.97 -7.54
C TYR A 57 2.68 -12.26 -6.57
N TRP A 58 3.41 -13.35 -6.77
CA TRP A 58 4.43 -13.86 -5.85
C TRP A 58 5.68 -14.39 -6.57
N ALA A 59 6.33 -13.52 -7.33
CA ALA A 59 7.61 -13.80 -7.98
C ALA A 59 8.74 -13.00 -7.30
N PRO A 60 9.34 -13.50 -6.21
CA PRO A 60 10.36 -12.77 -5.46
C PRO A 60 11.64 -12.49 -6.26
N GLU A 61 11.95 -13.33 -7.24
CA GLU A 61 13.11 -13.20 -8.14
C GLU A 61 12.90 -12.16 -9.26
N SER A 62 11.68 -11.65 -9.41
CA SER A 62 11.38 -10.63 -10.41
C SER A 62 11.78 -9.23 -9.93
N GLU A 63 12.12 -8.35 -10.86
CA GLU A 63 12.31 -6.92 -10.60
C GLU A 63 11.05 -6.07 -10.92
N THR A 64 10.06 -6.70 -11.54
CA THR A 64 8.85 -6.04 -12.05
C THR A 64 7.76 -6.01 -10.98
N VAL A 65 7.30 -4.80 -10.64
CA VAL A 65 6.20 -4.58 -9.68
C VAL A 65 4.84 -4.88 -10.30
N PHE A 66 4.62 -4.38 -11.52
CA PHE A 66 3.35 -4.47 -12.22
C PHE A 66 3.47 -5.41 -13.40
N THR A 67 2.69 -6.48 -13.37
CA THR A 67 2.60 -7.47 -14.46
C THR A 67 1.21 -7.44 -15.09
N ASP A 68 1.07 -7.94 -16.30
CA ASP A 68 -0.24 -8.11 -16.92
C ASP A 68 -1.07 -9.06 -16.03
N ARG A 69 -2.30 -8.65 -15.71
CA ARG A 69 -3.17 -9.40 -14.80
C ARG A 69 -3.61 -10.70 -15.44
N VAL A 70 -3.45 -11.77 -14.68
CA VAL A 70 -3.82 -13.14 -15.09
C VAL A 70 -5.32 -13.42 -15.01
N PHE A 71 -6.09 -12.62 -14.27
CA PHE A 71 -7.56 -12.69 -14.25
C PHE A 71 -8.22 -11.38 -13.82
N GLY A 72 -9.19 -10.90 -14.59
CA GLY A 72 -9.90 -9.64 -14.41
C GLY A 72 -9.34 -8.51 -15.26
N VAL A 73 -9.50 -7.27 -14.80
CA VAL A 73 -9.09 -6.04 -15.50
C VAL A 73 -8.05 -5.27 -14.67
N GLY A 74 -7.04 -4.71 -15.33
CA GLY A 74 -5.95 -3.96 -14.74
C GLY A 74 -4.64 -4.76 -14.64
N TRP A 75 -3.72 -4.31 -13.80
CA TRP A 75 -2.42 -4.96 -13.59
C TRP A 75 -2.46 -5.87 -12.35
N ALA A 76 -1.63 -6.91 -12.36
CA ALA A 76 -1.27 -7.65 -11.16
C ALA A 76 -0.11 -6.96 -10.44
N VAL A 77 -0.06 -7.11 -9.12
CA VAL A 77 0.98 -6.51 -8.28
C VAL A 77 1.80 -7.62 -7.65
N ASN A 78 3.09 -7.62 -7.93
CA ASN A 78 4.04 -8.54 -7.31
C ASN A 78 4.35 -8.06 -5.89
N ILE A 79 3.78 -8.75 -4.90
CA ILE A 79 3.78 -8.31 -3.51
C ILE A 79 5.20 -8.26 -2.91
N PRO A 80 6.05 -9.31 -3.05
CA PRO A 80 7.44 -9.26 -2.61
C PRO A 80 8.22 -8.04 -3.15
N VAL A 81 8.09 -7.76 -4.45
CA VAL A 81 8.84 -6.68 -5.11
C VAL A 81 8.32 -5.31 -4.67
N ALA A 82 6.99 -5.16 -4.60
CA ALA A 82 6.36 -3.93 -4.12
C ALA A 82 6.80 -3.62 -2.69
N ALA A 83 6.82 -4.61 -1.79
CA ALA A 83 7.24 -4.44 -0.41
C ALA A 83 8.70 -3.98 -0.30
N ARG A 84 9.62 -4.57 -1.08
CA ARG A 84 11.04 -4.16 -1.12
C ARG A 84 11.18 -2.69 -1.55
N LYS A 85 10.56 -2.32 -2.67
CA LYS A 85 10.63 -0.95 -3.20
C LYS A 85 10.01 0.09 -2.26
N VAL A 86 8.90 -0.26 -1.59
CA VAL A 86 8.28 0.61 -0.58
C VAL A 86 9.20 0.76 0.64
N SER A 87 9.80 -0.34 1.12
CA SER A 87 10.79 -0.32 2.20
C SER A 87 11.99 0.59 1.87
N GLU A 88 12.55 0.46 0.67
CA GLU A 88 13.65 1.29 0.18
C GLU A 88 13.27 2.76 0.13
N ALA A 89 12.09 3.08 -0.41
CA ALA A 89 11.59 4.46 -0.49
C ALA A 89 11.37 5.07 0.90
N ILE A 90 10.79 4.32 1.85
CA ILE A 90 10.59 4.77 3.23
C ILE A 90 11.95 5.02 3.90
N ARG A 91 12.91 4.13 3.71
CA ARG A 91 14.27 4.27 4.27
C ARG A 91 14.94 5.54 3.73
N GLN A 92 14.91 5.74 2.42
CA GLN A 92 15.46 6.93 1.77
C GLN A 92 14.82 8.22 2.32
N TYR A 93 13.50 8.23 2.48
CA TYR A 93 12.79 9.38 3.07
C TYR A 93 13.19 9.62 4.54
N SER A 94 13.36 8.56 5.32
CA SER A 94 13.79 8.67 6.72
C SER A 94 15.21 9.24 6.85
N GLU A 95 16.11 8.88 5.94
CA GLU A 95 17.48 9.37 5.91
C GLU A 95 17.53 10.84 5.46
N ALA A 96 16.78 11.21 4.42
CA ALA A 96 16.68 12.58 3.93
C ALA A 96 16.09 13.55 4.97
N SER A 97 15.22 13.06 5.86
CA SER A 97 14.60 13.87 6.91
C SER A 97 15.41 13.97 8.21
N ARG A 98 16.51 13.20 8.39
CA ARG A 98 17.37 13.29 9.58
C ARG A 98 17.90 14.70 9.88
N PRO A 99 18.53 15.44 8.94
CA PRO A 99 19.11 16.76 9.26
C PRO A 99 18.04 17.76 9.70
N MET A 100 16.86 17.72 9.10
CA MET A 100 15.72 18.57 9.49
C MET A 100 15.22 18.21 10.91
N ARG A 101 15.12 16.92 11.24
CA ARG A 101 14.71 16.48 12.59
C ARG A 101 15.72 16.87 13.65
N GLU A 102 17.01 16.77 13.35
CA GLU A 102 18.10 17.20 14.23
C GLU A 102 18.11 18.72 14.44
N GLU A 103 17.77 19.49 13.41
CA GLU A 103 17.63 20.94 13.53
C GLU A 103 16.41 21.35 14.36
N ILE A 104 15.25 20.71 14.14
CA ILE A 104 14.06 20.94 14.97
C ILE A 104 14.35 20.56 16.44
N ALA A 105 15.01 19.42 16.69
CA ALA A 105 15.37 18.98 18.04
C ALA A 105 16.34 19.95 18.74
N ARG A 106 17.27 20.57 17.99
CA ARG A 106 18.17 21.61 18.54
C ARG A 106 17.44 22.91 18.86
N ARG A 107 16.41 23.27 18.10
CA ARG A 107 15.63 24.50 18.31
C ARG A 107 14.58 24.38 19.41
N MET A 108 14.20 23.17 19.81
CA MET A 108 13.21 22.94 20.85
C MET A 108 13.87 22.98 22.24
N PRO A 109 13.40 23.82 23.18
CA PRO A 109 13.87 23.77 24.56
C PRO A 109 13.54 22.40 25.14
N GLN A 110 14.52 21.72 25.76
CA GLN A 110 14.24 20.46 26.46
C GLN A 110 13.15 20.71 27.51
N PRO A 111 12.07 19.91 27.56
CA PRO A 111 11.14 19.97 28.69
C PRO A 111 11.94 19.67 29.94
N SER A 112 12.13 20.69 30.79
CA SER A 112 12.86 20.57 32.05
C SER A 112 12.36 19.36 32.81
N ARG A 113 13.30 18.49 33.24
CA ARG A 113 13.08 17.36 34.17
C ARG A 113 12.50 17.76 35.54
N ALA A 114 12.05 19.00 35.72
CA ALA A 114 11.55 19.56 36.97
C ALA A 114 10.24 18.93 37.48
N GLY A 115 9.55 18.10 36.69
CA GLY A 115 8.32 17.41 37.12
C GLY A 115 8.48 16.01 37.73
N GLN A 116 9.70 15.43 37.76
CA GLN A 116 9.89 14.03 38.19
C GLN A 116 10.49 13.87 39.60
N ALA A 117 10.77 14.96 40.31
CA ALA A 117 11.47 14.92 41.61
C ALA A 117 10.59 15.22 42.85
N THR A 118 9.26 15.31 42.72
CA THR A 118 8.35 15.50 43.86
C THR A 118 7.52 14.25 44.09
N GLY A 119 8.14 13.23 44.68
CA GLY A 119 7.44 11.98 45.00
C GLY A 119 8.28 10.99 45.80
N THR A 120 9.07 11.44 46.77
CA THR A 120 9.73 10.51 47.70
C THR A 120 10.10 11.19 49.03
N GLY A 121 9.51 10.68 50.13
CA GLY A 121 9.89 10.94 51.52
C GLY A 121 9.06 12.03 52.22
N ASN A 122 8.65 11.94 53.48
CA ASN A 122 8.70 10.91 54.52
C ASN A 122 7.79 11.45 55.66
N GLY A 123 7.11 10.59 56.43
CA GLY A 123 6.21 11.04 57.50
C GLY A 123 5.95 9.96 58.53
N HIS A 124 6.99 9.56 59.27
CA HIS A 124 6.88 8.81 60.53
C HIS A 124 6.51 9.78 61.67
N GLY A 125 5.51 9.45 62.49
CA GLY A 125 5.22 10.17 63.74
C GLY A 125 3.91 9.73 64.37
N GLY A 126 3.99 8.98 65.47
CA GLY A 126 2.89 8.19 66.04
C GLY A 126 1.88 8.92 66.92
N ALA A 127 0.88 8.15 67.38
CA ALA A 127 0.36 8.12 68.76
C ALA A 127 -0.79 7.08 68.84
N ARG A 128 -0.58 6.01 69.60
CA ARG A 128 -1.62 5.43 70.49
C ARG A 128 -1.59 6.28 71.76
N PRO A 129 -2.72 6.58 72.43
CA PRO A 129 -3.37 5.62 73.35
C PRO A 129 -4.92 5.80 73.33
N ASP A 130 -5.80 5.08 74.02
CA ASP A 130 -5.80 3.99 75.01
C ASP A 130 -7.14 3.24 74.86
#